data_AF-A0A2S6QPN2-F1
#
_entry.id   AF-A0A2S6QPN2-F1
#
_cell.length_a   1.000
_cell.length_b   1.000
_cell.length_c   1.000
_cell.angle_alpha   90.00
_cell.angle_beta   90.00
_cell.angle_gamma   90.00
#
_symmetry.space_group_name_H-M   'P 1'
#
loop_
_entity.id
_entity.type
_entity.pdbx_description
1 polymer ?
#
loop_
_entity_poly.entity_id
_entity_poly.type
_entity_poly.pdbx_seq_one_letter_code
_entity_poly.pdbx_strand_id
1 'polypeptide(L)'
;MPEFTPLPFDEAIDYHRQKVRIPTRKWDDLKAGMHSRAFVIAGAMKDSLIADFQSAVDKAISRGTTLAEFRKDFDNIVKRHGWSYKGSRGWRSRVIYQTNVSTAYQAGRYKQMLSPNVVKTRPYHMYVHGGSKDPRPDHLSWDGLILPYDDPFWAQ
;
A
#
# COMPACT_ATOMS: atom_id res chain seq x y z
N MET A 1 -2.04 14.17 -31.56
CA MET A 1 -2.72 13.77 -30.31
C MET A 1 -2.08 14.58 -29.20
N PRO A 2 -2.83 15.19 -28.27
CA PRO A 2 -2.23 15.88 -27.14
C PRO A 2 -1.40 14.89 -26.33
N GLU A 3 -0.18 15.30 -25.99
CA GLU A 3 0.74 14.52 -25.17
C GLU A 3 0.28 14.63 -23.72
N PHE A 4 -0.24 13.53 -23.16
CA PHE A 4 -0.65 13.49 -21.75
C PHE A 4 0.56 13.13 -20.89
N THR A 5 1.16 14.12 -20.25
CA THR A 5 2.15 13.88 -19.21
C THR A 5 1.43 13.34 -17.96
N PRO A 6 1.72 12.12 -17.48
CA PRO A 6 1.15 11.63 -16.25
C PRO A 6 1.62 12.51 -15.09
N LEU A 7 0.67 13.11 -14.36
CA LEU A 7 1.00 13.83 -13.15
C LEU A 7 1.31 12.85 -12.02
N PRO A 8 2.36 13.09 -11.21
CA PRO A 8 2.64 12.28 -10.03
C PRO A 8 1.46 12.34 -9.05
N PHE A 9 1.21 11.22 -8.36
CA PHE A 9 0.24 11.18 -7.28
C PHE A 9 0.92 11.50 -5.95
N ASP A 10 1.13 12.79 -5.69
CA ASP A 10 1.95 13.28 -4.58
C ASP A 10 1.49 12.75 -3.23
N GLU A 11 0.18 12.67 -2.96
CA GLU A 11 -0.31 12.15 -1.69
C GLU A 11 0.07 10.68 -1.46
N ALA A 12 0.12 9.87 -2.52
CA ALA A 12 0.55 8.48 -2.44
C ALA A 12 2.07 8.36 -2.29
N ILE A 13 2.84 9.21 -2.99
CA ILE A 13 4.30 9.28 -2.90
C ILE A 13 4.71 9.67 -1.48
N ASP A 14 4.15 10.75 -0.95
CA ASP A 14 4.41 11.25 0.40
C ASP A 14 4.08 10.18 1.45
N TYR A 15 2.93 9.52 1.31
CA TYR A 15 2.51 8.45 2.23
C TYR A 15 3.50 7.28 2.26
N HIS A 16 4.09 6.91 1.11
CA HIS A 16 5.10 5.86 1.06
C HIS A 16 6.44 6.32 1.64
N ARG A 17 6.88 7.54 1.31
CA ARG A 17 8.19 8.09 1.71
C ARG A 17 8.30 8.38 3.19
N GLN A 18 7.21 8.72 3.88
CA GLN A 18 7.21 8.92 5.33
C GLN A 18 7.38 7.62 6.14
N LYS A 19 7.29 6.44 5.49
CA LYS A 19 7.33 5.17 6.22
C LYS A 19 8.74 4.84 6.72
N VAL A 20 8.82 4.47 7.99
CA VAL A 20 10.05 4.01 8.65
C VAL A 20 10.25 2.53 8.39
N ARG A 21 11.46 2.13 8.02
CA ARG A 21 11.77 0.71 7.81
C ARG A 21 11.86 -0.01 9.15
N ILE A 22 11.12 -1.11 9.28
CA ILE A 22 11.15 -1.95 10.48
C ILE A 22 11.32 -3.42 10.04
N PRO A 23 12.40 -4.10 10.45
CA PRO A 23 12.54 -5.54 10.21
C PRO A 23 11.48 -6.33 10.98
N THR A 24 10.76 -7.23 10.29
CA THR A 24 9.80 -8.14 10.91
C THR A 24 10.00 -9.57 10.42
N ARG A 25 9.71 -10.56 11.27
CA ARG A 25 9.75 -11.98 10.89
C ARG A 25 8.44 -12.39 10.24
N LYS A 26 7.33 -11.93 10.79
CA LYS A 26 5.97 -12.18 10.31
C LYS A 26 5.28 -10.88 9.93
N TRP A 27 4.13 -11.02 9.28
CA TRP A 27 3.34 -9.87 8.86
C TRP A 27 2.54 -9.27 10.02
N ASP A 28 2.19 -10.08 11.02
CA ASP A 28 1.42 -9.75 12.21
C ASP A 28 2.29 -9.32 13.42
N ASP A 29 3.60 -9.16 13.22
CA ASP A 29 4.51 -8.63 14.25
C ASP A 29 4.21 -7.15 14.60
N LEU A 30 3.44 -6.45 13.76
CA LEU A 30 3.04 -5.05 13.96
C LEU A 30 1.52 -4.94 14.15
N LYS A 31 1.10 -4.03 15.03
CA LYS A 31 -0.33 -3.67 15.17
C LYS A 31 -0.79 -2.86 13.95
N ALA A 32 -2.10 -2.85 13.65
CA ALA A 32 -2.68 -2.19 12.48
C ALA A 32 -2.20 -0.74 12.29
N GLY A 33 -2.25 0.10 13.33
CA GLY A 33 -1.78 1.49 13.28
C GLY A 33 -0.28 1.66 13.05
N MET A 34 0.54 0.63 13.27
CA MET A 34 1.98 0.67 12.98
C MET A 34 2.26 0.44 11.49
N HIS A 35 1.42 -0.34 10.79
CA HIS A 35 1.58 -0.57 9.34
C HIS A 35 1.39 0.70 8.48
N SER A 36 0.67 1.70 8.99
CA SER A 36 0.55 3.00 8.32
C SER A 36 1.85 3.81 8.37
N ARG A 37 2.65 3.63 9.41
CA ARG A 37 3.93 4.35 9.64
C ARG A 37 5.16 3.53 9.28
N ALA A 38 5.05 2.22 9.18
CA ALA A 38 6.16 1.32 8.92
C ALA A 38 6.16 0.77 7.49
N PHE A 39 7.35 0.68 6.89
CA PHE A 39 7.60 -0.10 5.68
C PHE A 39 8.23 -1.42 6.10
N VAL A 40 7.50 -2.52 5.89
CA VAL A 40 7.89 -3.86 6.34
C VAL A 40 7.72 -4.87 5.23
N ILE A 41 8.62 -5.85 5.22
CA ILE A 41 8.54 -7.02 4.35
C ILE A 41 8.81 -8.23 5.24
N ALA A 42 7.77 -9.01 5.54
CA ALA A 42 7.86 -10.15 6.46
C ALA A 42 8.99 -11.10 6.06
N GLY A 43 9.95 -11.34 6.96
CA GLY A 43 11.12 -12.20 6.72
C GLY A 43 12.32 -11.48 6.08
N ALA A 44 12.22 -10.18 5.77
CA ALA A 44 13.36 -9.35 5.44
C ALA A 44 13.95 -8.76 6.73
N MET A 45 15.06 -9.34 7.21
CA MET A 45 15.65 -8.97 8.51
C MET A 45 16.78 -7.95 8.44
N LYS A 46 17.27 -7.62 7.22
CA LYS A 46 18.36 -6.66 7.00
C LYS A 46 17.76 -5.32 6.58
N ASP A 47 18.14 -4.21 7.23
CA ASP A 47 17.66 -2.87 6.85
C ASP A 47 17.99 -2.53 5.38
N SER A 48 19.21 -2.86 4.93
CA SER A 48 19.63 -2.61 3.54
C SER A 48 18.77 -3.33 2.49
N LEU A 49 18.30 -4.55 2.80
CA LEU A 49 17.36 -5.28 1.96
C LEU A 49 16.00 -4.58 1.91
N ILE A 50 15.50 -4.12 3.06
CA ILE A 50 14.23 -3.40 3.17
C ILE A 50 14.33 -2.05 2.43
N ALA A 51 15.46 -1.35 2.55
CA ALA A 51 15.72 -0.08 1.89
C ALA A 51 15.70 -0.19 0.35
N ASP A 52 16.34 -1.23 -0.18
CA ASP A 52 16.32 -1.50 -1.62
C ASP A 52 14.88 -1.77 -2.12
N PHE A 53 14.08 -2.54 -1.37
CA PHE A 53 12.68 -2.76 -1.72
C PHE A 53 11.82 -1.50 -1.56
N GLN A 54 12.04 -0.69 -0.52
CA GLN A 54 11.32 0.57 -0.33
C GLN A 54 11.58 1.49 -1.52
N SER A 55 12.82 1.53 -2.03
CA SER A 55 13.22 2.30 -3.21
C SER A 55 12.58 1.76 -4.49
N ALA A 56 12.51 0.44 -4.66
CA ALA A 56 11.84 -0.18 -5.81
C ALA A 56 10.32 0.10 -5.82
N VAL A 57 9.68 0.13 -4.65
CA VAL A 57 8.27 0.54 -4.51
C VAL A 57 8.09 2.04 -4.74
N ASP A 58 9.00 2.88 -4.25
CA ASP A 58 8.96 4.34 -4.49
C ASP A 58 9.01 4.64 -5.99
N LYS A 59 9.91 3.96 -6.72
CA LYS A 59 9.99 4.01 -8.17
C LYS A 59 8.67 3.59 -8.83
N ALA A 60 8.00 2.55 -8.31
CA ALA A 60 6.72 2.11 -8.83
C ALA A 60 5.62 3.14 -8.68
N ILE A 61 5.53 3.78 -7.51
CA ILE A 61 4.51 4.79 -7.22
C ILE A 61 4.80 6.10 -7.97
N SER A 62 6.05 6.57 -7.95
CA SER A 62 6.43 7.88 -8.50
C SER A 62 6.59 7.90 -10.02
N ARG A 63 6.93 6.77 -10.65
CA ARG A 63 7.20 6.70 -12.10
C ARG A 63 6.21 5.81 -12.87
N GLY A 64 5.24 5.20 -12.19
CA GLY A 64 4.29 4.28 -12.83
C GLY A 64 4.92 2.99 -13.34
N THR A 65 5.89 2.43 -12.62
CA THR A 65 6.58 1.18 -13.02
C THR A 65 5.61 0.00 -12.99
N THR A 66 5.71 -0.91 -13.97
CA THR A 66 4.87 -2.11 -14.04
C THR A 66 5.32 -3.21 -13.08
N LEU A 67 4.44 -4.19 -12.80
CA LEU A 67 4.81 -5.40 -12.04
C LEU A 67 5.95 -6.17 -12.72
N ALA A 68 6.02 -6.17 -14.05
CA ALA A 68 7.07 -6.86 -14.80
C ALA A 68 8.44 -6.21 -14.60
N GLU A 69 8.51 -4.89 -14.54
CA GLU A 69 9.74 -4.14 -14.26
C GLU A 69 10.13 -4.24 -12.78
N PHE A 70 9.19 -4.10 -11.86
CA PHE A 70 9.44 -4.33 -10.42
C PHE A 70 10.01 -5.73 -10.17
N ARG A 71 9.55 -6.73 -10.93
CA ARG A 71 10.06 -8.10 -10.88
C ARG A 71 11.54 -8.22 -11.25
N LYS A 72 12.05 -7.38 -12.16
CA LYS A 72 13.48 -7.31 -12.48
C LYS A 72 14.26 -6.73 -11.29
N ASP A 73 13.75 -5.64 -10.71
CA ASP A 73 14.34 -5.03 -9.50
C ASP A 73 14.34 -6.03 -8.33
N PHE A 74 13.24 -6.76 -8.12
CA PHE A 74 13.10 -7.82 -7.12
C PHE A 74 14.18 -8.90 -7.25
N ASP A 75 14.38 -9.45 -8.45
CA ASP A 75 15.38 -10.50 -8.67
C ASP A 75 16.80 -10.00 -8.39
N ASN A 76 17.11 -8.77 -8.79
CA ASN A 76 18.40 -8.12 -8.52
C ASN A 76 18.64 -7.92 -7.02
N ILE A 77 17.63 -7.45 -6.29
CA ILE A 77 17.69 -7.22 -4.85
C ILE A 77 17.87 -8.56 -4.12
N VAL A 78 17.07 -9.58 -4.45
CA VAL A 78 17.19 -10.93 -3.88
C VAL A 78 18.60 -11.48 -4.06
N LYS A 79 19.14 -11.40 -5.28
CA LYS A 79 20.49 -11.88 -5.60
C LYS A 79 21.56 -11.12 -4.82
N ARG A 80 21.48 -9.79 -4.78
CA ARG A 80 22.43 -8.91 -4.08
C ARG A 80 22.53 -9.23 -2.59
N HIS A 81 21.39 -9.48 -1.95
CA HIS A 81 21.33 -9.69 -0.50
C HIS A 81 21.42 -11.16 -0.07
N GLY A 82 21.40 -12.10 -1.03
CA GLY A 82 21.31 -13.53 -0.77
C GLY A 82 20.03 -13.90 0.00
N TRP A 83 18.92 -13.19 -0.26
CA TRP A 83 17.72 -13.32 0.56
C TRP A 83 16.89 -14.55 0.16
N SER A 84 16.69 -15.46 1.10
CA SER A 84 15.72 -16.56 0.97
C SER A 84 14.36 -16.14 1.51
N TYR A 85 13.29 -16.38 0.74
CA TYR A 85 11.92 -15.99 1.07
C TYR A 85 10.95 -17.17 0.91
N LYS A 86 9.79 -17.08 1.56
CA LYS A 86 8.73 -18.08 1.44
C LYS A 86 7.83 -17.80 0.23
N GLY A 87 7.37 -18.88 -0.41
CA GLY A 87 6.47 -18.85 -1.58
C GLY A 87 7.22 -18.71 -2.90
N SER A 88 6.48 -18.79 -4.02
CA SER A 88 7.07 -18.65 -5.35
C SER A 88 7.50 -17.20 -5.62
N ARG A 89 8.51 -17.02 -6.46
CA ARG A 89 8.94 -15.69 -6.96
C ARG A 89 7.76 -14.86 -7.49
N GLY A 90 6.90 -15.49 -8.29
CA GLY A 90 5.75 -14.83 -8.93
C GLY A 90 4.73 -14.31 -7.91
N TRP A 91 4.45 -15.11 -6.88
CA TRP A 91 3.57 -14.72 -5.78
C TRP A 91 4.21 -13.66 -4.89
N ARG A 92 5.46 -13.88 -4.46
CA ARG A 92 6.14 -13.00 -3.50
C ARG A 92 6.35 -11.58 -4.04
N SER A 93 6.86 -11.47 -5.27
CA SER A 93 7.03 -10.17 -5.95
C SER A 93 5.69 -9.45 -6.11
N ARG A 94 4.63 -10.17 -6.49
CA ARG A 94 3.29 -9.60 -6.64
C ARG A 94 2.74 -9.09 -5.32
N VAL A 95 2.84 -9.86 -4.24
CA VAL A 95 2.35 -9.45 -2.92
C VAL A 95 3.04 -8.17 -2.45
N ILE A 96 4.38 -8.10 -2.53
CA ILE A 96 5.13 -6.90 -2.13
C ILE A 96 4.71 -5.70 -2.97
N TYR A 97 4.70 -5.85 -4.29
CA TYR A 97 4.32 -4.78 -5.21
C TYR A 97 2.88 -4.30 -4.98
N GLN A 98 1.92 -5.20 -5.14
CA GLN A 98 0.50 -4.87 -5.15
C GLN A 98 0.06 -4.31 -3.79
N THR A 99 0.49 -4.92 -2.69
CA THR A 99 0.10 -4.47 -1.35
C THR A 99 0.61 -3.06 -1.10
N ASN A 100 1.90 -2.79 -1.34
CA ASN A 100 2.45 -1.47 -1.04
C ASN A 100 1.93 -0.38 -1.99
N VAL A 101 1.86 -0.66 -3.29
CA VAL A 101 1.35 0.31 -4.28
C VAL A 101 -0.14 0.61 -4.03
N SER A 102 -0.99 -0.41 -3.90
CA SER A 102 -2.42 -0.19 -3.64
C SER A 102 -2.66 0.54 -2.32
N THR A 103 -1.91 0.21 -1.26
CA THR A 103 -2.03 0.89 0.04
C THR A 103 -1.67 2.37 -0.07
N ALA A 104 -0.57 2.70 -0.76
CA ALA A 104 -0.16 4.09 -0.94
C ALA A 104 -1.20 4.89 -1.73
N TYR A 105 -1.72 4.31 -2.82
CA TYR A 105 -2.79 4.94 -3.61
C TYR A 105 -4.07 5.14 -2.79
N GLN A 106 -4.50 4.13 -2.02
CA GLN A 106 -5.68 4.23 -1.18
C GLN A 106 -5.52 5.30 -0.10
N ALA A 107 -4.36 5.39 0.55
CA ALA A 107 -4.07 6.43 1.52
C ALA A 107 -4.07 7.83 0.88
N GLY A 108 -3.51 7.98 -0.31
CA GLY A 108 -3.58 9.23 -1.08
C GLY A 108 -5.01 9.62 -1.44
N ARG A 109 -5.83 8.66 -1.89
CA ARG A 109 -7.25 8.91 -2.20
C ARG A 109 -8.04 9.28 -0.96
N TYR A 110 -7.78 8.63 0.16
CA TYR A 110 -8.40 8.96 1.43
C TYR A 110 -8.04 10.39 1.86
N LYS A 111 -6.79 10.81 1.72
CA LYS A 111 -6.37 12.21 1.96
C LYS A 111 -7.12 13.20 1.06
N GLN A 112 -7.33 12.87 -0.22
CA GLN A 112 -8.13 13.69 -1.14
C GLN A 112 -9.61 13.76 -0.73
N MET A 113 -10.20 12.64 -0.31
CA MET A 113 -11.59 12.56 0.18
C MET A 113 -11.80 13.45 1.40
N LEU A 114 -10.81 13.53 2.28
CA LEU A 114 -10.84 14.39 3.47
C LEU A 114 -10.51 15.86 3.20
N SER A 115 -10.21 16.26 1.96
CA SER A 115 -9.89 17.67 1.67
C SER A 115 -11.09 18.58 1.97
N PRO A 116 -10.88 19.81 2.48
CA PRO A 116 -11.97 20.70 2.91
C PRO A 116 -13.06 20.91 1.85
N ASN A 117 -12.66 21.03 0.58
CA ASN A 117 -13.59 21.22 -0.53
C ASN A 117 -14.42 19.97 -0.83
N VAL A 118 -13.83 18.78 -0.65
CA VAL A 118 -14.54 17.52 -0.87
C VAL A 118 -15.51 17.26 0.27
N VAL A 119 -15.09 17.31 1.53
CA VAL A 119 -15.99 17.05 2.66
C VAL A 119 -17.13 18.08 2.75
N LYS A 120 -16.90 19.34 2.34
CA LYS A 120 -17.96 20.35 2.25
C LYS A 120 -19.07 19.98 1.26
N THR A 121 -18.73 19.29 0.18
CA THR A 121 -19.69 18.94 -0.89
C THR A 121 -20.14 17.48 -0.87
N ARG A 122 -19.36 16.61 -0.20
CA ARG A 122 -19.56 15.16 -0.09
C ARG A 122 -19.22 14.72 1.35
N PRO A 123 -20.05 15.08 2.35
CA PRO A 123 -19.74 14.85 3.77
C PRO A 123 -19.97 13.41 4.24
N TYR A 124 -20.14 12.45 3.32
CA TYR A 124 -20.43 11.06 3.64
C TYR A 124 -19.46 10.13 2.94
N HIS A 125 -19.10 9.05 3.63
CA HIS A 125 -18.37 7.91 3.07
C HIS A 125 -19.29 6.70 2.97
N MET A 126 -19.06 5.87 1.97
CA MET A 126 -19.72 4.59 1.80
C MET A 126 -18.70 3.47 2.02
N TYR A 127 -19.04 2.50 2.86
CA TYR A 127 -18.27 1.28 3.01
C TYR A 127 -18.52 0.39 1.79
N VAL A 128 -17.44 0.01 1.11
CA VAL A 128 -17.49 -0.93 -0.02
C VAL A 128 -16.57 -2.09 0.30
N HIS A 129 -17.13 -3.29 0.40
CA HIS A 129 -16.33 -4.47 0.72
C HIS A 129 -15.37 -4.81 -0.44
N GLY A 130 -14.21 -5.38 -0.11
CA GLY A 130 -13.25 -5.84 -1.12
C GLY A 130 -13.66 -7.17 -1.74
N GLY A 131 -13.12 -7.52 -2.91
CA GLY A 131 -13.39 -8.79 -3.62
C GLY A 131 -12.74 -10.04 -3.01
N SER A 132 -12.73 -10.20 -1.68
CA SER A 132 -12.26 -11.42 -1.03
C SER A 132 -13.14 -12.60 -1.45
N LYS A 133 -12.52 -13.76 -1.71
CA LYS A 133 -13.27 -15.01 -1.96
C LYS A 133 -14.02 -15.51 -0.73
N ASP A 134 -13.49 -15.20 0.45
CA ASP A 134 -14.04 -15.55 1.75
C ASP A 134 -14.04 -14.27 2.61
N PRO A 135 -15.03 -13.38 2.44
CA PRO A 135 -15.13 -12.15 3.20
C PRO A 135 -15.65 -12.43 4.61
N ARG A 136 -15.20 -11.64 5.59
CA ARG A 136 -15.71 -11.73 6.96
C ARG A 136 -17.19 -11.31 6.99
N PRO A 137 -18.07 -12.00 7.74
CA PRO A 137 -19.51 -11.67 7.78
C PRO A 137 -19.80 -10.22 8.13
N ASP A 138 -19.07 -9.63 9.08
CA ASP A 138 -19.23 -8.22 9.46
C ASP A 138 -18.93 -7.27 8.30
N HIS A 139 -17.88 -7.56 7.51
CA HIS A 139 -17.53 -6.72 6.36
C HIS A 139 -18.56 -6.80 5.22
N LEU A 140 -19.30 -7.92 5.12
CA LEU A 140 -20.42 -8.05 4.20
C LEU A 140 -21.64 -7.28 4.68
N SER A 141 -21.95 -7.32 5.98
CA SER A 141 -23.11 -6.61 6.53
C SER A 141 -22.96 -5.09 6.49
N TRP A 142 -21.71 -4.59 6.43
CA TRP A 142 -21.41 -3.17 6.23
C TRP A 142 -21.41 -2.73 4.77
N ASP A 143 -21.55 -3.63 3.78
CA ASP A 143 -21.50 -3.20 2.39
C ASP A 143 -22.66 -2.25 2.04
N GLY A 144 -22.32 -1.10 1.46
CA GLY A 144 -23.28 -0.03 1.19
C GLY A 144 -23.64 0.82 2.41
N LEU A 145 -23.04 0.59 3.58
CA LEU A 145 -23.20 1.45 4.76
C LEU A 145 -22.69 2.86 4.45
N ILE A 146 -23.54 3.86 4.59
CA ILE A 146 -23.21 5.27 4.38
C ILE A 146 -23.25 6.00 5.72
N LEU A 147 -22.14 6.62 6.11
CA LEU A 147 -22.00 7.38 7.36
C LEU A 147 -21.27 8.71 7.10
N PRO A 148 -21.42 9.71 7.99
CA PRO A 148 -20.60 10.91 7.96
C PRO A 148 -19.11 10.59 7.85
N TYR A 149 -18.34 11.43 7.16
CA TYR A 149 -16.91 11.18 6.92
C TYR A 149 -16.07 11.11 8.21
N ASP A 150 -16.57 11.70 9.30
CA ASP A 150 -15.97 11.80 10.63
C ASP A 150 -16.62 10.88 11.68
N ASP A 151 -17.49 9.96 11.24
CA ASP A 151 -18.12 8.98 12.13
C ASP A 151 -17.06 8.08 12.83
N PRO A 152 -17.17 7.80 14.15
CA PRO A 152 -16.24 6.93 14.87
C PRO A 152 -16.08 5.53 14.27
N PHE A 153 -17.04 5.04 13.50
CA PHE A 153 -16.95 3.79 12.75
C PHE A 153 -15.67 3.67 11.91
N TRP A 154 -15.14 4.80 11.41
CA TRP A 154 -13.95 4.85 10.54
C TRP A 154 -12.62 4.80 11.31
N ALA A 155 -12.62 4.87 12.65
CA ALA A 155 -11.41 5.01 13.47
C ALA A 155 -10.81 3.69 14.00
N GLN A 156 -11.16 2.56 13.40
CA GLN A 156 -10.78 1.21 13.85
C GLN A 156 -9.30 0.84 13.64
#